data_AF-A0A1G9BC27-F1
#
_entry.id   AF-A0A1G9BC27-F1
#
_cell.length_a   1.000
_cell.length_b   1.000
_cell.length_c   1.000
_cell.angle_alpha   90.00
_cell.angle_beta   90.00
_cell.angle_gamma   90.00
#
_symmetry.space_group_name_H-M   'P 1'
#
loop_
_entity.id
_entity.type
_entity.pdbx_description
1 polymer ?
#
loop_
_entity_poly.entity_id
_entity_poly.type
_entity_poly.pdbx_seq_one_letter_code
_entity_poly.pdbx_strand_id
1 'polypeptide(L)'
;MIDRLRKKVLTAEGLERLRKENSDKTIVFATGCYDILQSGHAVFFHQCKDLGDLLVVGVGRDQTLTQLKGPGRPVNPEQNRLFLIAAMHDVDYVVLNDDALQPGKIDFQQVMHLLRPDVFVLNDDDSSIEPKQALCSQVGTTIKFVSRVVPPELEATSTTNIINKINYGLKAPLRIDFAGGWTDIPYIMYGEKGYVSNVAISPLIEYRNGAFNFAGYPRGSGLSTSTAVKVLEMLNSKTYNAEGRTLTQIGEDLFNLENKELNWFIGRQDQYGIVFGGFHTFEFGDDYGKPLPLDVSRDTLEAFRKHLLLLHTGVSRNAQSAVEGVYKNHKTDDGRKALQQLAEYGRTFGEALAQGDFRACADIMAANWEAQKLLTPASTNENLDAMYDFALENGAWGGKICGAGGGGAFVFCCDDPEALKNAMKRRFVDCFEISFEFEYQDVKTLNPI
;
A
#
# COMPACT_ATOMS: atom_id res chain seq x y z
N MET A 1 41.82 18.96 10.32
CA MET A 1 40.91 17.83 10.02
C MET A 1 40.40 17.90 8.58
N ILE A 2 39.79 19.01 8.16
CA ILE A 2 39.29 19.21 6.78
C ILE A 2 40.38 19.04 5.72
N ASP A 3 41.59 19.54 5.93
CA ASP A 3 42.67 19.39 4.93
C ASP A 3 43.12 17.93 4.72
N ARG A 4 42.93 17.05 5.70
CA ARG A 4 43.20 15.61 5.53
C ARG A 4 42.13 14.98 4.63
N LEU A 5 40.87 15.38 4.79
CA LEU A 5 39.77 14.90 3.94
C LEU A 5 39.91 15.42 2.51
N ARG A 6 40.26 16.70 2.34
CA ARG A 6 40.50 17.30 1.01
C ARG A 6 41.58 16.56 0.22
N LYS A 7 42.62 16.05 0.89
CA LYS A 7 43.68 15.25 0.24
C LYS A 7 43.21 13.89 -0.28
N LYS A 8 42.12 13.35 0.27
CA LYS A 8 41.50 12.11 -0.23
C LYS A 8 40.60 12.36 -1.45
N VAL A 9 40.13 13.59 -1.65
CA VAL A 9 39.27 13.94 -2.79
C VAL A 9 40.12 14.16 -4.03
N LEU A 10 39.90 13.34 -5.05
CA LEU A 10 40.65 13.38 -6.31
C LEU A 10 39.89 14.14 -7.40
N THR A 11 40.67 14.79 -8.26
CA THR A 11 40.24 15.27 -9.57
C THR A 11 40.57 14.22 -10.65
N ALA A 12 40.13 14.45 -11.90
CA ALA A 12 40.49 13.61 -13.03
C ALA A 12 42.02 13.46 -13.19
N GLU A 13 42.77 14.56 -13.13
CA GLU A 13 44.24 14.56 -13.15
C GLU A 13 44.84 13.78 -11.96
N GLY A 14 44.17 13.85 -10.81
CA GLY A 14 44.54 13.10 -9.62
C GLY A 14 44.45 11.59 -9.78
N LEU A 15 43.50 11.08 -10.58
CA LEU A 15 43.34 9.64 -10.85
C LEU A 15 44.51 9.08 -11.66
N GLU A 16 44.89 9.76 -12.75
CA GLU A 16 46.03 9.33 -13.59
C GLU A 16 47.33 9.32 -12.79
N ARG A 17 47.53 10.40 -12.00
CA ARG A 17 48.67 10.52 -11.11
C ARG A 17 48.70 9.39 -10.08
N LEU A 18 47.56 9.09 -9.44
CA LEU A 18 47.44 8.03 -8.45
C LEU A 18 47.85 6.67 -9.05
N ARG A 19 47.33 6.32 -10.22
CA ARG A 19 47.66 5.07 -10.91
C ARG A 19 49.14 4.97 -11.25
N LYS A 20 49.75 6.08 -11.72
CA LYS A 20 51.17 6.14 -12.09
C LYS A 20 52.09 6.02 -10.87
N GLU A 21 51.76 6.70 -9.77
CA GLU A 21 52.57 6.69 -8.53
C GLU A 21 52.43 5.38 -7.74
N ASN A 22 51.40 4.57 -8.01
CA ASN A 22 51.13 3.31 -7.32
C ASN A 22 51.03 2.15 -8.34
N SER A 23 51.95 2.11 -9.32
CA SER A 23 51.97 1.07 -10.35
C SER A 23 52.18 -0.34 -9.80
N ASP A 24 52.75 -0.45 -8.60
CA ASP A 24 53.06 -1.68 -7.86
C ASP A 24 51.93 -2.15 -6.93
N LYS A 25 50.89 -1.33 -6.74
CA LYS A 25 49.76 -1.63 -5.84
C LYS A 25 48.53 -2.10 -6.58
N THR A 26 47.74 -2.92 -5.89
CA THR A 26 46.41 -3.33 -6.32
C THR A 26 45.41 -2.24 -5.96
N ILE A 27 44.85 -1.58 -6.98
CA ILE A 27 43.84 -0.53 -6.82
C ILE A 27 42.45 -1.14 -7.00
N VAL A 28 41.64 -1.02 -5.96
CA VAL A 28 40.23 -1.41 -5.93
C VAL A 28 39.37 -0.19 -6.19
N PHE A 29 38.39 -0.33 -7.07
CA PHE A 29 37.36 0.68 -7.34
C PHE A 29 35.98 0.15 -6.96
N ALA A 30 35.21 0.97 -6.26
CA ALA A 30 33.80 0.76 -5.98
C ALA A 30 33.03 2.06 -6.24
N THR A 31 31.79 1.98 -6.69
CA THR A 31 31.03 3.18 -7.07
C THR A 31 29.58 3.08 -6.63
N GLY A 32 28.97 4.24 -6.32
CA GLY A 32 27.60 4.27 -5.84
C GLY A 32 27.07 5.64 -5.51
N CYS A 33 25.82 5.65 -5.07
CA CYS A 33 25.10 6.86 -4.70
C CYS A 33 25.47 7.36 -3.30
N TYR A 34 25.62 6.45 -2.33
CA TYR A 34 26.02 6.73 -0.94
C TYR A 34 25.32 7.93 -0.30
N ASP A 35 23.99 7.97 -0.41
CA ASP A 35 23.23 9.16 -0.05
C ASP A 35 23.05 9.34 1.47
N ILE A 36 22.39 8.39 2.14
CA ILE A 36 22.37 8.35 3.61
C ILE A 36 23.25 7.20 4.05
N LEU A 37 24.33 7.52 4.78
CA LEU A 37 25.25 6.52 5.32
C LEU A 37 24.59 5.67 6.41
N GLN A 38 25.05 4.43 6.49
CA GLN A 38 24.55 3.40 7.41
C GLN A 38 25.63 2.33 7.56
N SER A 39 25.47 1.46 8.54
CA SER A 39 26.41 0.37 8.85
C SER A 39 26.79 -0.49 7.64
N GLY A 40 25.82 -0.80 6.76
CA GLY A 40 26.09 -1.57 5.55
C GLY A 40 27.15 -0.95 4.63
N HIS A 41 27.29 0.38 4.59
CA HIS A 41 28.35 1.03 3.81
C HIS A 41 29.73 0.84 4.45
N ALA A 42 29.82 0.87 5.79
CA ALA A 42 31.07 0.61 6.50
C ALA A 42 31.56 -0.82 6.23
N VAL A 43 30.66 -1.81 6.34
CA VAL A 43 30.97 -3.22 6.04
C VAL A 43 31.37 -3.39 4.57
N PHE A 44 30.63 -2.79 3.65
CA PHE A 44 30.93 -2.84 2.22
C PHE A 44 32.32 -2.27 1.88
N PHE A 45 32.69 -1.10 2.44
CA PHE A 45 34.01 -0.54 2.20
C PHE A 45 35.13 -1.38 2.82
N HIS A 46 34.89 -2.00 3.97
CA HIS A 46 35.83 -2.95 4.55
C HIS A 46 36.07 -4.15 3.63
N GLN A 47 35.00 -4.76 3.11
CA GLN A 47 35.09 -5.87 2.14
C GLN A 47 35.82 -5.45 0.86
N CYS A 48 35.57 -4.23 0.36
CA CYS A 48 36.29 -3.71 -0.80
C CYS A 48 37.78 -3.52 -0.51
N LYS A 49 38.12 -3.01 0.68
CA LYS A 49 39.51 -2.77 1.08
C LYS A 49 40.31 -4.06 1.23
N ASP A 50 39.69 -5.16 1.66
CA ASP A 50 40.34 -6.48 1.74
C ASP A 50 40.76 -7.05 0.37
N LEU A 51 40.27 -6.48 -0.74
CA LEU A 51 40.57 -6.94 -2.10
C LEU A 51 41.80 -6.27 -2.72
N GLY A 52 42.47 -5.32 -2.04
CA GLY A 52 43.66 -4.68 -2.56
C GLY A 52 44.30 -3.66 -1.61
N ASP A 53 45.32 -2.96 -2.10
CA ASP A 53 46.12 -2.06 -1.28
C ASP A 53 45.47 -0.69 -1.12
N LEU A 54 44.74 -0.23 -2.14
CA LEU A 54 44.08 1.08 -2.19
C LEU A 54 42.62 0.96 -2.62
N LEU A 55 41.72 1.58 -1.87
CA LEU A 55 40.31 1.71 -2.22
C LEU A 55 40.01 3.13 -2.71
N VAL A 56 39.60 3.22 -3.97
CA VAL A 56 39.05 4.44 -4.57
C VAL A 56 37.53 4.30 -4.70
N VAL A 57 36.78 5.27 -4.18
CA VAL A 57 35.32 5.26 -4.24
C VAL A 57 34.79 6.34 -5.17
N GLY A 58 34.01 5.93 -6.17
CA GLY A 58 33.25 6.82 -7.06
C GLY A 58 31.91 7.22 -6.44
N VAL A 59 31.63 8.52 -6.39
CA VAL A 59 30.36 9.07 -5.89
C VAL A 59 29.56 9.64 -7.06
N GLY A 60 28.38 9.07 -7.30
CA GLY A 60 27.48 9.52 -8.37
C GLY A 60 27.07 10.99 -8.21
N ARG A 61 26.94 11.73 -9.31
CA ARG A 61 26.55 13.15 -9.29
C ARG A 61 25.05 13.35 -9.09
N ASP A 62 24.66 14.50 -8.55
CA ASP A 62 23.26 14.79 -8.21
C ASP A 62 22.33 14.70 -9.44
N GLN A 63 22.77 15.25 -10.57
CA GLN A 63 22.01 15.22 -11.83
C GLN A 63 21.78 13.78 -12.34
N THR A 64 22.84 12.97 -12.37
CA THR A 64 22.78 11.56 -12.81
C THR A 64 21.90 10.73 -11.88
N LEU A 65 22.04 10.92 -10.57
CA LEU A 65 21.27 10.18 -9.59
C LEU A 65 19.78 10.57 -9.58
N THR A 66 19.46 11.84 -9.87
CA THR A 66 18.08 12.28 -10.07
C THR A 66 17.43 11.56 -11.25
N GLN A 67 18.16 11.40 -12.36
CA GLN A 67 17.67 10.64 -13.53
C GLN A 67 17.46 9.15 -13.19
N LEU A 68 18.33 8.56 -12.37
CA LEU A 68 18.25 7.14 -11.99
C LEU A 68 17.19 6.84 -10.92
N LYS A 69 16.98 7.74 -9.96
CA LYS A 69 16.18 7.50 -8.74
C LYS A 69 14.91 8.33 -8.66
N GLY A 70 14.72 9.29 -9.57
CA GLY A 70 13.57 10.16 -9.64
C GLY A 70 13.72 11.47 -8.85
N PRO A 71 12.72 12.37 -8.94
CA PRO A 71 12.73 13.67 -8.30
C PRO A 71 12.90 13.58 -6.76
N GLY A 72 13.68 14.49 -6.19
CA GLY A 72 13.94 14.55 -4.73
C GLY A 72 15.02 13.58 -4.23
N ARG A 73 15.78 12.94 -5.15
CA ARG A 73 16.91 12.05 -4.85
C ARG A 73 18.11 12.50 -5.68
N PRO A 74 19.34 12.57 -5.13
CA PRO A 74 19.72 12.27 -3.74
C PRO A 74 19.25 13.35 -2.74
N VAL A 75 19.21 13.01 -1.45
CA VAL A 75 18.86 13.93 -0.36
C VAL A 75 20.05 14.80 0.03
N ASN A 76 21.23 14.19 0.13
CA ASN A 76 22.47 14.91 0.39
C ASN A 76 23.11 15.36 -0.93
N PRO A 77 23.47 16.66 -1.06
CA PRO A 77 24.20 17.14 -2.23
C PRO A 77 25.52 16.40 -2.42
N GLU A 78 25.96 16.27 -3.67
CA GLU A 78 27.12 15.45 -4.06
C GLU A 78 28.40 15.78 -3.29
N GLN A 79 28.65 17.05 -2.99
CA GLN A 79 29.82 17.46 -2.21
C GLN A 79 29.77 16.92 -0.78
N ASN A 80 28.59 16.93 -0.15
CA ASN A 80 28.44 16.37 1.19
C ASN A 80 28.69 14.86 1.17
N ARG A 81 28.13 14.15 0.20
CA ARG A 81 28.35 12.71 0.02
C ARG A 81 29.82 12.40 -0.20
N LEU A 82 30.51 13.20 -1.02
CA LEU A 82 31.95 13.08 -1.29
C LEU A 82 32.78 13.17 0.00
N PHE A 83 32.55 14.19 0.83
CA PHE A 83 33.29 14.38 2.08
C PHE A 83 32.92 13.35 3.16
N LEU A 84 31.67 12.90 3.21
CA LEU A 84 31.23 11.81 4.09
C LEU A 84 31.95 10.51 3.75
N ILE A 85 32.07 10.17 2.47
CA ILE A 85 32.81 9.00 2.00
C ILE A 85 34.32 9.15 2.25
N ALA A 86 34.91 10.32 2.02
CA ALA A 86 36.32 10.57 2.36
C ALA A 86 36.64 10.33 3.85
N ALA A 87 35.65 10.52 4.74
CA ALA A 87 35.81 10.33 6.17
C ALA A 87 35.74 8.86 6.61
N MET A 88 35.29 7.94 5.74
CA MET A 88 35.26 6.52 6.05
C MET A 88 36.68 5.97 6.22
N HIS A 89 36.86 5.11 7.22
CA HIS A 89 38.16 4.59 7.62
C HIS A 89 38.87 3.87 6.46
N ASP A 90 38.17 2.95 5.80
CA ASP A 90 38.74 2.06 4.79
C ASP A 90 38.85 2.69 3.38
N VAL A 91 38.34 3.91 3.20
CA VAL A 91 38.37 4.63 1.92
C VAL A 91 39.64 5.48 1.83
N ASP A 92 40.55 5.15 0.92
CA ASP A 92 41.79 5.91 0.72
C ASP A 92 41.54 7.18 -0.08
N TYR A 93 40.78 7.05 -1.17
CA TYR A 93 40.46 8.16 -2.07
C TYR A 93 39.02 8.14 -2.51
N VAL A 94 38.49 9.31 -2.82
CA VAL A 94 37.13 9.49 -3.32
C VAL A 94 37.14 10.42 -4.53
N VAL A 95 36.28 10.15 -5.50
CA VAL A 95 36.15 10.95 -6.71
C VAL A 95 34.67 11.09 -7.09
N LEU A 96 34.29 12.22 -7.68
CA LEU A 96 32.98 12.32 -8.32
C LEU A 96 33.01 11.54 -9.64
N ASN A 97 31.95 10.80 -9.87
CA ASN A 97 31.68 10.15 -11.14
C ASN A 97 31.51 11.17 -12.29
N ASP A 98 31.32 10.66 -13.49
CA ASP A 98 31.12 11.41 -14.72
C ASP A 98 29.78 12.17 -14.69
N ASP A 99 29.69 13.23 -15.50
CA ASP A 99 28.47 14.06 -15.62
C ASP A 99 27.37 13.41 -16.47
N ALA A 100 27.68 12.33 -17.19
CA ALA A 100 26.77 11.71 -18.15
C ALA A 100 26.50 10.23 -17.82
N LEU A 101 25.22 9.86 -17.85
CA LEU A 101 24.78 8.48 -17.69
C LEU A 101 24.80 7.75 -19.03
N GLN A 102 25.51 6.62 -19.08
CA GLN A 102 25.56 5.71 -20.23
C GLN A 102 24.63 4.48 -19.99
N PRO A 103 24.28 3.74 -21.07
CA PRO A 103 23.53 2.48 -20.94
C PRO A 103 24.16 1.52 -19.93
N GLY A 104 23.33 0.79 -19.19
CA GLY A 104 23.78 -0.09 -18.11
C GLY A 104 24.07 0.60 -16.78
N LYS A 105 23.54 1.83 -16.60
CA LYS A 105 23.71 2.65 -15.39
C LYS A 105 25.18 2.97 -15.10
N ILE A 106 25.95 3.25 -16.15
CA ILE A 106 27.37 3.56 -16.05
C ILE A 106 27.53 5.08 -16.09
N ASP A 107 27.91 5.67 -14.97
CA ASP A 107 28.28 7.08 -14.84
C ASP A 107 29.75 7.24 -14.46
N PHE A 108 30.59 6.22 -14.63
CA PHE A 108 31.98 6.19 -14.13
C PHE A 108 32.97 5.71 -15.20
N GLN A 109 32.59 5.82 -16.47
CA GLN A 109 33.41 5.37 -17.60
C GLN A 109 34.75 6.12 -17.63
N GLN A 110 34.74 7.45 -17.50
CA GLN A 110 35.96 8.25 -17.50
C GLN A 110 36.85 7.90 -16.31
N VAL A 111 36.26 7.72 -15.12
CA VAL A 111 37.00 7.26 -13.93
C VAL A 111 37.72 5.94 -14.19
N MET A 112 37.06 4.95 -14.80
CA MET A 112 37.66 3.66 -15.13
C MET A 112 38.84 3.79 -16.09
N HIS A 113 38.72 4.63 -17.13
CA HIS A 113 39.79 4.82 -18.12
C HIS A 113 41.02 5.53 -17.53
N LEU A 114 40.81 6.49 -16.64
CA LEU A 114 41.90 7.26 -16.01
C LEU A 114 42.58 6.48 -14.88
N LEU A 115 41.77 5.87 -14.01
CA LEU A 115 42.26 5.15 -12.83
C LEU A 115 42.86 3.79 -13.20
N ARG A 116 42.30 3.11 -14.20
CA ARG A 116 42.64 1.72 -14.58
C ARG A 116 42.80 0.82 -13.35
N PRO A 117 41.72 0.65 -12.56
CA PRO A 117 41.78 -0.16 -11.35
C PRO A 117 42.04 -1.63 -11.70
N ASP A 118 42.70 -2.34 -10.79
CA ASP A 118 42.94 -3.78 -10.93
C ASP A 118 41.67 -4.57 -10.62
N VAL A 119 40.87 -4.09 -9.66
CA VAL A 119 39.62 -4.70 -9.22
C VAL A 119 38.48 -3.69 -9.25
N PHE A 120 37.33 -4.08 -9.82
CA PHE A 120 36.06 -3.35 -9.70
C PHE A 120 35.06 -4.18 -8.90
N VAL A 121 34.54 -3.62 -7.82
CA VAL A 121 33.66 -4.33 -6.88
C VAL A 121 32.19 -4.00 -7.15
N LEU A 122 31.38 -5.05 -7.27
CA LEU A 122 29.92 -4.99 -7.38
C LEU A 122 29.28 -5.73 -6.20
N ASN A 123 28.08 -5.31 -5.82
CA ASN A 123 27.26 -6.13 -4.93
C ASN A 123 26.61 -7.26 -5.73
N ASP A 124 26.33 -8.39 -5.08
CA ASP A 124 25.66 -9.55 -5.68
C ASP A 124 24.29 -9.21 -6.30
N ASP A 125 23.62 -8.15 -5.82
CA ASP A 125 22.30 -7.69 -6.27
C ASP A 125 22.33 -6.60 -7.36
N ASP A 126 23.51 -6.30 -7.92
CA ASP A 126 23.64 -5.21 -8.89
C ASP A 126 23.01 -5.55 -10.25
N SER A 127 22.24 -4.61 -10.78
CA SER A 127 21.62 -4.69 -12.10
C SER A 127 22.60 -4.33 -13.23
N SER A 128 22.35 -4.83 -14.44
CA SER A 128 23.11 -4.44 -15.65
C SER A 128 24.60 -4.84 -15.61
N ILE A 129 24.85 -6.10 -15.23
CA ILE A 129 26.20 -6.68 -15.13
C ILE A 129 26.92 -6.72 -16.50
N GLU A 130 26.23 -7.07 -17.58
CA GLU A 130 26.82 -7.24 -18.92
C GLU A 130 27.53 -5.96 -19.44
N PRO A 131 26.90 -4.76 -19.47
CA PRO A 131 27.59 -3.53 -19.85
C PRO A 131 28.83 -3.21 -18.98
N LYS A 132 28.75 -3.50 -17.67
CA LYS A 132 29.86 -3.27 -16.74
C LYS A 132 31.02 -4.23 -16.99
N GLN A 133 30.74 -5.49 -17.33
CA GLN A 133 31.73 -6.48 -17.76
C GLN A 133 32.43 -6.06 -19.06
N ALA A 134 31.69 -5.52 -20.02
CA ALA A 134 32.26 -4.99 -21.26
C ALA A 134 33.25 -3.85 -20.99
N LEU A 135 32.87 -2.87 -20.16
CA LEU A 135 33.75 -1.77 -19.76
C LEU A 135 35.00 -2.27 -19.03
N CYS A 136 34.86 -3.20 -18.08
CA CYS A 136 36.00 -3.76 -17.35
C CYS A 136 36.97 -4.49 -18.29
N SER A 137 36.44 -5.24 -19.27
CA SER A 137 37.25 -5.94 -20.27
C SER A 137 38.05 -4.98 -21.16
N GLN A 138 37.49 -3.82 -21.51
CA GLN A 138 38.19 -2.79 -22.29
C GLN A 138 39.36 -2.17 -21.52
N VAL A 139 39.21 -1.98 -20.21
CA VAL A 139 40.21 -1.31 -19.36
C VAL A 139 41.27 -2.30 -18.82
N GLY A 140 40.92 -3.59 -18.75
CA GLY A 140 41.74 -4.66 -18.17
C GLY A 140 41.49 -4.87 -16.67
N THR A 141 40.30 -4.54 -16.18
CA THR A 141 39.92 -4.62 -14.76
C THR A 141 39.20 -5.93 -14.45
N THR A 142 39.51 -6.55 -13.30
CA THR A 142 38.81 -7.76 -12.83
C THR A 142 37.58 -7.39 -12.01
N ILE A 143 36.42 -7.98 -12.30
CA ILE A 143 35.22 -7.79 -11.47
C ILE A 143 35.24 -8.75 -10.27
N LYS A 144 34.92 -8.23 -9.09
CA LYS A 144 34.65 -9.01 -7.88
C LYS A 144 33.26 -8.69 -7.34
N PHE A 145 32.58 -9.72 -6.87
CA PHE A 145 31.28 -9.59 -6.24
C PHE A 145 31.43 -9.75 -4.73
N VAL A 146 30.71 -8.91 -3.98
CA VAL A 146 30.62 -8.99 -2.53
C VAL A 146 29.15 -9.07 -2.12
N SER A 147 28.87 -9.91 -1.13
CA SER A 147 27.55 -10.02 -0.54
C SER A 147 27.34 -8.89 0.46
N ARG A 148 26.10 -8.38 0.53
CA ARG A 148 25.69 -7.50 1.63
C ARG A 148 25.63 -8.30 2.93
N VAL A 149 26.75 -8.38 3.62
CA VAL A 149 26.80 -8.95 4.96
C VAL A 149 26.30 -7.89 5.94
N VAL A 150 25.18 -8.18 6.60
CA VAL A 150 24.76 -7.43 7.78
C VAL A 150 25.18 -8.28 8.98
N PRO A 151 26.11 -7.81 9.83
CA PRO A 151 26.45 -8.50 11.07
C PRO A 151 25.17 -8.79 11.87
N PRO A 152 25.02 -9.98 12.48
CA PRO A 152 23.80 -10.35 13.21
C PRO A 152 23.35 -9.35 14.27
N GLU A 153 24.31 -8.60 14.84
CA GLU A 153 24.11 -7.55 15.82
C GLU A 153 23.57 -6.22 15.25
N LEU A 154 23.44 -6.07 13.92
CA LEU A 154 22.97 -4.85 13.26
C LEU A 154 21.65 -5.07 12.52
N GLU A 155 20.72 -4.11 12.65
CA GLU A 155 19.48 -4.12 11.86
C GLU A 155 19.81 -3.80 10.39
N ALA A 156 19.34 -4.66 9.47
CA ALA A 156 19.48 -4.46 8.04
C ALA A 156 18.75 -3.18 7.61
N THR A 157 19.52 -2.10 7.48
CA THR A 157 18.99 -0.79 7.10
C THR A 157 19.30 -0.54 5.63
N SER A 158 18.46 0.24 4.94
CA SER A 158 18.78 0.82 3.63
C SER A 158 18.48 2.31 3.64
N THR A 159 19.15 3.10 2.80
CA THR A 159 18.80 4.51 2.59
C THR A 159 17.32 4.68 2.24
N THR A 160 16.76 3.77 1.44
CA THR A 160 15.32 3.76 1.11
C THR A 160 14.47 3.51 2.35
N ASN A 161 14.85 2.56 3.21
CA ASN A 161 14.12 2.27 4.45
C ASN A 161 14.19 3.43 5.44
N ILE A 162 15.34 4.11 5.57
CA ILE A 162 15.47 5.31 6.41
C ILE A 162 14.55 6.42 5.89
N ILE A 163 14.49 6.62 4.58
CA ILE A 163 13.65 7.66 3.99
C ILE A 163 12.17 7.29 4.08
N ASN A 164 11.81 6.02 3.94
CA ASN A 164 10.45 5.56 4.20
C ASN A 164 10.05 5.76 5.66
N LYS A 165 10.97 5.53 6.61
CA LYS A 165 10.78 5.85 8.04
C LYS A 165 10.61 7.36 8.28
N ILE A 166 11.31 8.23 7.52
CA ILE A 166 11.21 9.70 7.64
C ILE A 166 9.97 10.27 6.92
N ASN A 167 9.59 9.70 5.78
CA ASN A 167 8.41 10.09 4.99
C ASN A 167 7.13 9.36 5.43
N TYR A 168 7.14 8.75 6.61
CA TYR A 168 6.11 7.84 7.07
C TYR A 168 4.73 8.52 7.07
N GLY A 169 3.85 8.02 6.22
CA GLY A 169 2.44 8.33 6.26
C GLY A 169 1.71 7.06 6.65
N LEU A 170 0.80 7.18 7.62
CA LEU A 170 -0.06 6.07 7.97
C LEU A 170 -1.03 5.79 6.81
N LYS A 171 -1.39 4.53 6.58
CA LYS A 171 -2.25 4.11 5.49
C LYS A 171 -3.37 3.21 5.97
N ALA A 172 -4.56 3.40 5.44
CA ALA A 172 -5.71 2.55 5.72
C ALA A 172 -6.44 2.23 4.42
N PRO A 173 -6.88 0.97 4.23
CA PRO A 173 -7.74 0.64 3.12
C PRO A 173 -9.14 1.20 3.35
N LEU A 174 -9.95 1.14 2.30
CA LEU A 174 -11.40 1.23 2.41
C LEU A 174 -12.01 -0.17 2.37
N ARG A 175 -13.34 -0.29 2.40
CA ARG A 175 -14.00 -1.60 2.28
C ARG A 175 -15.28 -1.56 1.46
N ILE A 176 -15.55 -2.66 0.75
CA ILE A 176 -16.84 -2.94 0.08
C ILE A 176 -17.57 -4.02 0.89
N ASP A 177 -18.81 -3.75 1.29
CA ASP A 177 -19.69 -4.75 1.91
C ASP A 177 -20.57 -5.41 0.86
N PHE A 178 -20.43 -6.72 0.69
CA PHE A 178 -21.20 -7.50 -0.28
C PHE A 178 -22.53 -8.02 0.28
N ALA A 179 -22.56 -8.40 1.57
CA ALA A 179 -23.78 -8.90 2.20
C ALA A 179 -23.73 -8.79 3.72
N GLY A 180 -24.91 -8.67 4.34
CA GLY A 180 -25.14 -8.81 5.77
C GLY A 180 -24.99 -7.56 6.63
N GLY A 181 -24.75 -6.40 6.02
CA GLY A 181 -24.63 -5.15 6.77
C GLY A 181 -25.83 -4.87 7.69
N TRP A 182 -25.57 -4.15 8.79
CA TRP A 182 -26.45 -3.93 9.95
C TRP A 182 -26.53 -5.09 10.95
N THR A 183 -26.22 -6.31 10.54
CA THR A 183 -26.26 -7.46 11.46
C THR A 183 -25.07 -7.48 12.43
N ASP A 184 -24.09 -6.62 12.20
CA ASP A 184 -22.94 -6.32 13.04
C ASP A 184 -23.26 -5.39 14.24
N ILE A 185 -24.54 -5.06 14.47
CA ILE A 185 -25.04 -4.28 15.60
C ILE A 185 -25.78 -5.22 16.59
N PRO A 186 -25.15 -5.61 17.72
CA PRO A 186 -25.73 -6.52 18.69
C PRO A 186 -27.13 -6.13 19.18
N TYR A 187 -27.30 -4.84 19.47
CA TYR A 187 -28.53 -4.30 20.03
C TYR A 187 -29.77 -4.59 19.16
N ILE A 188 -29.63 -4.62 17.83
CA ILE A 188 -30.75 -4.87 16.92
C ILE A 188 -30.89 -6.33 16.50
N MET A 189 -29.91 -7.18 16.85
CA MET A 189 -29.92 -8.61 16.56
C MET A 189 -30.57 -9.45 17.68
N TYR A 190 -30.89 -8.86 18.83
CA TYR A 190 -31.62 -9.53 19.92
C TYR A 190 -30.97 -10.84 20.43
N GLY A 191 -29.64 -10.89 20.48
CA GLY A 191 -28.86 -12.07 20.89
C GLY A 191 -28.64 -13.10 19.78
N GLU A 192 -29.22 -12.90 18.60
CA GLU A 192 -28.87 -13.68 17.40
C GLU A 192 -27.52 -13.25 16.85
N LYS A 193 -26.86 -14.16 16.14
CA LYS A 193 -25.57 -13.88 15.50
C LYS A 193 -25.77 -13.12 14.19
N GLY A 194 -24.95 -12.09 14.00
CA GLY A 194 -24.82 -11.40 12.72
C GLY A 194 -23.68 -11.94 11.88
N TYR A 195 -23.76 -11.75 10.57
CA TYR A 195 -22.70 -12.10 9.64
C TYR A 195 -22.55 -11.02 8.58
N VAL A 196 -21.31 -10.60 8.30
CA VAL A 196 -21.02 -9.63 7.24
C VAL A 196 -19.88 -10.15 6.39
N SER A 197 -20.08 -10.17 5.07
CA SER A 197 -19.02 -10.47 4.09
C SER A 197 -18.57 -9.18 3.43
N ASN A 198 -17.29 -8.83 3.62
CA ASN A 198 -16.69 -7.63 3.05
C ASN A 198 -15.26 -7.86 2.58
N VAL A 199 -14.75 -6.91 1.80
CA VAL A 199 -13.38 -6.92 1.30
C VAL A 199 -12.74 -5.54 1.45
N ALA A 200 -11.50 -5.51 1.90
CA ALA A 200 -10.69 -4.30 1.92
C ALA A 200 -10.22 -3.95 0.50
N ILE A 201 -10.20 -2.66 0.17
CA ILE A 201 -9.83 -2.16 -1.16
C ILE A 201 -8.80 -1.05 -1.10
N SER A 202 -8.05 -0.93 -2.19
CA SER A 202 -7.14 0.18 -2.50
C SER A 202 -7.62 0.94 -3.74
N PRO A 203 -7.14 2.17 -4.03
CA PRO A 203 -6.08 2.93 -3.35
C PRO A 203 -6.29 3.19 -1.85
N LEU A 204 -5.20 3.38 -1.11
CA LEU A 204 -5.26 3.60 0.34
C LEU A 204 -5.48 5.07 0.68
N ILE A 205 -6.20 5.35 1.78
CA ILE A 205 -6.17 6.67 2.41
C ILE A 205 -4.82 6.81 3.12
N GLU A 206 -4.11 7.91 2.87
CA GLU A 206 -2.86 8.21 3.55
C GLU A 206 -3.02 9.40 4.51
N TYR A 207 -2.45 9.30 5.70
CA TYR A 207 -2.28 10.41 6.64
C TYR A 207 -0.80 10.76 6.77
N ARG A 208 -0.43 11.97 6.36
CA ARG A 208 0.96 12.44 6.38
C ARG A 208 1.02 13.90 6.78
N ASN A 209 1.93 14.23 7.69
CA ASN A 209 2.20 15.62 8.11
C ASN A 209 0.93 16.40 8.51
N GLY A 210 -0.02 15.75 9.18
CA GLY A 210 -1.28 16.39 9.59
C GLY A 210 -2.36 16.47 8.52
N ALA A 211 -2.12 15.97 7.31
CA ALA A 211 -3.06 16.03 6.19
C ALA A 211 -3.46 14.64 5.69
N PHE A 212 -4.73 14.51 5.28
CA PHE A 212 -5.26 13.29 4.66
C PHE A 212 -5.24 13.41 3.14
N ASN A 213 -4.75 12.35 2.48
CA ASN A 213 -4.97 12.10 1.06
C ASN A 213 -5.99 10.98 0.90
N PHE A 214 -7.16 11.31 0.33
CA PHE A 214 -8.26 10.38 0.12
C PHE A 214 -8.15 9.60 -1.19
N ALA A 215 -7.04 9.71 -1.93
CA ALA A 215 -6.80 8.98 -3.18
C ALA A 215 -7.93 9.10 -4.22
N GLY A 216 -8.64 10.23 -4.22
CA GLY A 216 -9.76 10.49 -5.14
C GLY A 216 -11.11 9.93 -4.70
N TYR A 217 -11.22 9.26 -3.55
CA TYR A 217 -12.51 8.79 -3.05
C TYR A 217 -13.42 9.96 -2.61
N PRO A 218 -14.68 9.99 -3.07
CA PRO A 218 -15.65 10.96 -2.59
C PRO A 218 -15.97 10.72 -1.11
N ARG A 219 -16.21 11.81 -0.37
CA ARG A 219 -16.80 11.69 0.98
C ARG A 219 -18.23 11.18 0.87
N GLY A 220 -18.62 10.31 1.80
CA GLY A 220 -19.96 9.70 1.80
C GLY A 220 -20.19 8.69 0.68
N SER A 221 -19.12 8.05 0.17
CA SER A 221 -19.17 7.04 -0.87
C SER A 221 -19.80 5.69 -0.45
N GLY A 222 -20.03 5.48 0.85
CA GLY A 222 -20.45 4.18 1.41
C GLY A 222 -19.31 3.18 1.58
N LEU A 223 -18.06 3.61 1.40
CA LEU A 223 -16.85 2.78 1.42
C LEU A 223 -16.01 2.99 2.69
N SER A 224 -16.64 3.30 3.84
CA SER A 224 -15.98 3.50 5.15
C SER A 224 -14.85 4.56 5.20
N THR A 225 -14.94 5.63 4.40
CA THR A 225 -13.91 6.69 4.38
C THR A 225 -13.71 7.39 5.73
N SER A 226 -14.79 7.61 6.50
CA SER A 226 -14.70 8.19 7.84
C SER A 226 -13.97 7.28 8.83
N THR A 227 -14.25 5.97 8.79
CA THR A 227 -13.61 5.00 9.68
C THR A 227 -12.13 4.79 9.34
N ALA A 228 -11.78 4.83 8.05
CA ALA A 228 -10.38 4.81 7.62
C ALA A 228 -9.61 6.05 8.12
N VAL A 229 -10.24 7.23 8.16
CA VAL A 229 -9.64 8.41 8.81
C VAL A 229 -9.43 8.17 10.30
N LYS A 230 -10.42 7.59 10.99
CA LYS A 230 -10.36 7.37 12.44
C LYS A 230 -9.32 6.36 12.87
N VAL A 231 -9.11 5.28 12.10
CA VAL A 231 -8.04 4.33 12.41
C VAL A 231 -6.67 5.01 12.29
N LEU A 232 -6.47 5.90 11.31
CA LEU A 232 -5.21 6.62 11.13
C LEU A 232 -4.96 7.63 12.25
N GLU A 233 -5.99 8.36 12.69
CA GLU A 233 -5.89 9.24 13.85
C GLU A 233 -5.57 8.45 15.13
N MET A 234 -6.23 7.30 15.32
CA MET A 234 -5.98 6.41 16.46
C MET A 234 -4.55 5.89 16.45
N LEU A 235 -4.05 5.41 15.30
CA LEU A 235 -2.67 4.92 15.15
C LEU A 235 -1.62 6.03 15.29
N ASN A 236 -1.96 7.27 14.93
CA ASN A 236 -1.08 8.43 15.11
C ASN A 236 -1.05 8.94 16.57
N SER A 237 -1.98 8.47 17.42
CA SER A 237 -2.06 8.94 18.80
C SER A 237 -0.88 8.44 19.63
N LYS A 238 -0.20 9.37 20.32
CA LYS A 238 0.92 9.04 21.23
C LYS A 238 0.55 8.12 22.39
N THR A 239 -0.74 8.03 22.71
CA THR A 239 -1.25 7.22 23.83
C THR A 239 -1.78 5.87 23.38
N TYR A 240 -1.88 5.62 22.07
CA TYR A 240 -2.38 4.36 21.54
C TYR A 240 -1.23 3.45 21.13
N ASN A 241 -1.11 2.29 21.79
CA ASN A 241 -0.12 1.28 21.45
C ASN A 241 -0.77 0.19 20.59
N ALA A 242 -0.53 0.23 19.28
CA ALA A 242 -1.01 -0.77 18.33
C ALA A 242 -0.13 -2.05 18.30
N GLU A 243 1.16 -1.93 18.64
CA GLU A 243 2.13 -3.03 18.56
C GLU A 243 1.71 -4.20 19.45
N GLY A 244 1.34 -3.90 20.70
CA GLY A 244 0.91 -4.88 21.70
C GLY A 244 -0.53 -5.39 21.56
N ARG A 245 -1.27 -4.98 20.52
CA ARG A 245 -2.68 -5.34 20.31
C ARG A 245 -2.86 -6.30 19.13
N THR A 246 -3.85 -7.20 19.26
CA THR A 246 -4.32 -8.04 18.16
C THR A 246 -5.21 -7.23 17.20
N LEU A 247 -5.43 -7.73 15.97
CA LEU A 247 -6.33 -7.10 15.01
C LEU A 247 -7.75 -6.95 15.57
N THR A 248 -8.27 -7.97 16.25
CA THR A 248 -9.57 -7.90 16.94
C THR A 248 -9.61 -6.78 17.98
N GLN A 249 -8.55 -6.65 18.80
CA GLN A 249 -8.47 -5.57 19.79
C GLN A 249 -8.46 -4.19 19.11
N ILE A 250 -7.70 -4.02 18.03
CA ILE A 250 -7.66 -2.77 17.27
C ILE A 250 -9.04 -2.45 16.66
N GLY A 251 -9.73 -3.45 16.10
CA GLY A 251 -11.09 -3.30 15.57
C GLY A 251 -12.10 -2.89 16.63
N GLU A 252 -12.04 -3.50 17.83
CA GLU A 252 -12.91 -3.14 18.95
C GLU A 252 -12.55 -1.77 19.55
N ASP A 253 -11.27 -1.40 19.64
CA ASP A 253 -10.88 -0.06 20.09
C ASP A 253 -11.41 1.01 19.14
N LEU A 254 -11.29 0.79 17.84
CA LEU A 254 -11.83 1.69 16.82
C LEU A 254 -13.36 1.78 16.87
N PHE A 255 -14.04 0.65 17.06
CA PHE A 255 -15.49 0.60 17.23
C PHE A 255 -15.92 1.39 18.48
N ASN A 256 -15.21 1.22 19.59
CA ASN A 256 -15.47 1.94 20.84
C ASN A 256 -15.20 3.45 20.71
N LEU A 257 -14.12 3.85 20.02
CA LEU A 257 -13.82 5.25 19.72
C LEU A 257 -15.00 5.90 18.98
N GLU A 258 -15.50 5.26 17.93
CA GLU A 258 -16.59 5.81 17.13
C GLU A 258 -17.95 5.80 17.87
N ASN A 259 -18.30 4.70 18.54
CA ASN A 259 -19.61 4.57 19.19
C ASN A 259 -19.68 5.27 20.55
N LYS A 260 -18.64 5.22 21.38
CA LYS A 260 -18.68 5.76 22.76
C LYS A 260 -18.16 7.18 22.85
N GLU A 261 -17.08 7.51 22.13
CA GLU A 261 -16.48 8.85 22.21
C GLU A 261 -17.13 9.81 21.21
N LEU A 262 -17.40 9.33 19.99
CA LEU A 262 -17.99 10.15 18.93
C LEU A 262 -19.52 10.02 18.80
N ASN A 263 -20.14 9.08 19.53
CA ASN A 263 -21.58 8.82 19.51
C ASN A 263 -22.12 8.51 18.10
N TRP A 264 -21.33 7.83 17.26
CA TRP A 264 -21.77 7.30 15.98
C TRP A 264 -22.43 5.95 16.22
N PHE A 265 -23.76 5.89 16.26
CA PHE A 265 -24.54 4.67 16.52
C PHE A 265 -24.47 3.69 15.33
N ILE A 266 -23.29 3.16 15.03
CA ILE A 266 -22.97 2.31 13.86
C ILE A 266 -22.49 0.92 14.29
N GLY A 267 -22.44 -0.03 13.36
CA GLY A 267 -21.93 -1.38 13.59
C GLY A 267 -20.40 -1.50 13.56
N ARG A 268 -19.92 -2.74 13.51
CA ARG A 268 -18.50 -3.17 13.56
C ARG A 268 -17.87 -3.48 12.19
N GLN A 269 -18.66 -3.59 11.13
CA GLN A 269 -18.19 -4.10 9.83
C GLN A 269 -17.10 -3.22 9.21
N ASP A 270 -17.20 -1.90 9.38
CA ASP A 270 -16.26 -0.92 8.81
C ASP A 270 -14.89 -1.06 9.48
N GLN A 271 -14.90 -1.14 10.81
CA GLN A 271 -13.70 -1.22 11.64
C GLN A 271 -13.00 -2.55 11.40
N TYR A 272 -13.74 -3.66 11.39
CA TYR A 272 -13.17 -4.98 11.12
C TYR A 272 -12.65 -5.10 9.69
N GLY A 273 -13.42 -4.64 8.70
CA GLY A 273 -13.01 -4.68 7.30
C GLY A 273 -11.72 -3.88 7.03
N ILE A 274 -11.60 -2.69 7.62
CA ILE A 274 -10.39 -1.85 7.47
C ILE A 274 -9.20 -2.45 8.23
N VAL A 275 -9.42 -2.97 9.44
CA VAL A 275 -8.33 -3.42 10.32
C VAL A 275 -7.73 -4.75 9.85
N PHE A 276 -8.57 -5.70 9.42
CA PHE A 276 -8.11 -7.02 9.02
C PHE A 276 -7.50 -7.07 7.62
N GLY A 277 -7.92 -6.17 6.70
CA GLY A 277 -7.55 -6.29 5.30
C GLY A 277 -8.18 -7.54 4.65
N GLY A 278 -7.93 -7.75 3.37
CA GLY A 278 -8.39 -8.92 2.63
C GLY A 278 -9.92 -9.05 2.54
N PHE A 279 -10.38 -10.23 2.12
CA PHE A 279 -11.78 -10.62 2.18
C PHE A 279 -12.04 -11.44 3.43
N HIS A 280 -13.13 -11.14 4.13
CA HIS A 280 -13.59 -11.91 5.27
C HIS A 280 -15.12 -11.97 5.35
N THR A 281 -15.61 -13.12 5.80
CA THR A 281 -16.94 -13.22 6.41
C THR A 281 -16.76 -13.18 7.92
N PHE A 282 -17.24 -12.13 8.56
CA PHE A 282 -17.21 -11.97 10.01
C PHE A 282 -18.48 -12.52 10.64
N GLU A 283 -18.35 -13.18 11.80
CA GLU A 283 -19.43 -13.46 12.74
C GLU A 283 -19.38 -12.41 13.86
N PHE A 284 -20.52 -11.79 14.16
CA PHE A 284 -20.69 -10.87 15.27
C PHE A 284 -21.68 -11.44 16.29
N GLY A 285 -21.23 -11.54 17.53
CA GLY A 285 -22.08 -11.83 18.69
C GLY A 285 -22.31 -10.57 19.53
N ASP A 286 -22.80 -10.75 20.76
CA ASP A 286 -23.16 -9.62 21.63
C ASP A 286 -21.97 -8.71 21.99
N ASP A 287 -20.81 -9.34 22.23
CA ASP A 287 -19.60 -8.70 22.74
C ASP A 287 -18.33 -9.05 21.95
N TYR A 288 -18.47 -9.71 20.80
CA TYR A 288 -17.33 -10.11 19.97
C TYR A 288 -17.61 -9.99 18.47
N GLY A 289 -16.53 -9.82 17.70
CA GLY A 289 -16.47 -10.08 16.27
C GLY A 289 -15.28 -10.98 15.95
N LYS A 290 -15.44 -11.90 14.98
CA LYS A 290 -14.33 -12.75 14.51
C LYS A 290 -14.54 -13.17 13.07
N PRO A 291 -13.46 -13.37 12.27
CA PRO A 291 -13.59 -13.98 10.96
C PRO A 291 -14.03 -15.44 11.09
N LEU A 292 -14.88 -15.89 10.18
CA LEU A 292 -15.17 -17.30 9.98
C LEU A 292 -13.99 -17.99 9.30
N PRO A 293 -13.73 -19.28 9.59
CA PRO A 293 -12.69 -20.05 8.93
C PRO A 293 -13.15 -20.49 7.53
N LEU A 294 -13.36 -19.53 6.64
CA LEU A 294 -13.65 -19.76 5.22
C LEU A 294 -12.37 -19.57 4.40
N ASP A 295 -11.99 -20.61 3.65
CA ASP A 295 -10.83 -20.57 2.77
C ASP A 295 -11.26 -20.06 1.38
N VAL A 296 -11.06 -18.78 1.14
CA VAL A 296 -11.23 -18.18 -0.19
C VAL A 296 -9.85 -17.89 -0.75
N SER A 297 -9.45 -18.64 -1.78
CA SER A 297 -8.14 -18.48 -2.38
C SER A 297 -7.99 -17.09 -3.02
N ARG A 298 -6.74 -16.58 -3.06
CA ARG A 298 -6.44 -15.33 -3.75
C ARG A 298 -6.83 -15.40 -5.23
N ASP A 299 -6.61 -16.53 -5.90
CA ASP A 299 -6.99 -16.71 -7.30
C ASP A 299 -8.51 -16.60 -7.51
N THR A 300 -9.30 -17.13 -6.58
CA THR A 300 -10.77 -16.99 -6.59
C THR A 300 -11.18 -15.52 -6.41
N LEU A 301 -10.54 -14.80 -5.48
CA LEU A 301 -10.80 -13.37 -5.27
C LEU A 301 -10.43 -12.54 -6.50
N GLU A 302 -9.27 -12.75 -7.09
CA GLU A 302 -8.84 -12.06 -8.31
C GLU A 302 -9.73 -12.42 -9.51
N ALA A 303 -10.26 -13.64 -9.58
CA ALA A 303 -11.25 -14.02 -10.58
C ALA A 303 -12.58 -13.29 -10.34
N PHE A 304 -13.08 -13.24 -9.10
CA PHE A 304 -14.29 -12.51 -8.75
C PHE A 304 -14.15 -11.01 -9.01
N ARG A 305 -12.99 -10.40 -8.70
CA ARG A 305 -12.70 -8.98 -8.93
C ARG A 305 -12.95 -8.57 -10.38
N LYS A 306 -12.64 -9.42 -11.36
CA LYS A 306 -12.85 -9.15 -12.80
C LYS A 306 -14.32 -8.97 -13.17
N HIS A 307 -15.24 -9.46 -12.35
CA HIS A 307 -16.68 -9.31 -12.56
C HIS A 307 -17.28 -8.10 -11.84
N LEU A 308 -16.50 -7.37 -11.04
CA LEU A 308 -17.01 -6.27 -10.22
C LEU A 308 -16.87 -4.91 -10.90
N LEU A 309 -17.96 -4.16 -10.90
CA LEU A 309 -18.01 -2.73 -11.22
C LEU A 309 -18.39 -1.93 -9.97
N LEU A 310 -17.54 -1.00 -9.56
CA LEU A 310 -17.84 -0.04 -8.50
C LEU A 310 -18.14 1.33 -9.13
N LEU A 311 -19.39 1.78 -8.99
CA LEU A 311 -19.92 2.96 -9.65
C LEU A 311 -20.50 3.94 -8.63
N HIS A 312 -19.88 5.10 -8.50
CA HIS A 312 -20.45 6.20 -7.72
C HIS A 312 -21.65 6.81 -8.46
N THR A 313 -22.73 7.06 -7.75
CA THR A 313 -24.02 7.53 -8.30
C THR A 313 -24.03 9.02 -8.67
N GLY A 314 -22.95 9.75 -8.35
CA GLY A 314 -22.87 11.20 -8.46
C GLY A 314 -23.49 11.95 -7.27
N VAL A 315 -24.31 11.28 -6.45
CA VAL A 315 -24.96 11.85 -5.28
C VAL A 315 -24.33 11.29 -4.01
N SER A 316 -23.73 12.17 -3.20
CA SER A 316 -23.37 11.86 -1.82
C SER A 316 -24.53 12.29 -0.91
N ARG A 317 -24.98 11.40 -0.02
CA ARG A 317 -26.08 11.67 0.90
C ARG A 317 -25.68 11.28 2.31
N ASN A 318 -26.18 12.02 3.30
CA ASN A 318 -25.94 11.70 4.70
C ASN A 318 -26.67 10.39 5.04
N ALA A 319 -25.91 9.39 5.50
CA ALA A 319 -26.42 8.08 5.92
C ALA A 319 -27.40 8.14 7.10
N GLN A 320 -27.51 9.28 7.80
CA GLN A 320 -28.30 9.45 9.01
C GLN A 320 -29.77 9.01 8.84
N SER A 321 -30.43 9.37 7.74
CA SER A 321 -31.84 8.95 7.53
C SER A 321 -31.98 7.43 7.37
N ALA A 322 -30.99 6.78 6.76
CA ALA A 322 -30.97 5.33 6.61
C ALA A 322 -30.75 4.66 7.98
N VAL A 323 -29.80 5.18 8.78
CA VAL A 323 -29.52 4.75 10.16
C VAL A 323 -30.78 4.87 11.03
N GLU A 324 -31.42 6.05 11.05
CA GLU A 324 -32.65 6.28 11.82
C GLU A 324 -33.78 5.33 11.40
N GLY A 325 -33.89 5.02 10.10
CA GLY A 325 -34.82 4.04 9.57
C GLY A 325 -34.59 2.63 10.14
N VAL A 326 -33.33 2.19 10.22
CA VAL A 326 -32.97 0.88 10.82
C VAL A 326 -33.40 0.82 12.30
N TYR A 327 -33.03 1.83 13.10
CA TYR A 327 -33.38 1.87 14.53
C TYR A 327 -34.88 2.05 14.80
N LYS A 328 -35.64 2.55 13.82
CA LYS A 328 -37.10 2.59 13.90
C LYS A 328 -37.72 1.23 13.55
N ASN A 329 -37.20 0.58 12.52
CA ASN A 329 -37.85 -0.58 11.90
C ASN A 329 -37.38 -1.92 12.45
N HIS A 330 -36.22 -2.02 13.12
CA HIS A 330 -35.69 -3.31 13.63
C HIS A 330 -36.63 -4.02 14.63
N LYS A 331 -37.63 -3.32 15.17
CA LYS A 331 -38.65 -3.86 16.10
C LYS A 331 -39.91 -4.37 15.40
N THR A 332 -40.10 -4.08 14.12
CA THR A 332 -41.24 -4.57 13.33
C THR A 332 -41.01 -6.02 12.89
N ASP A 333 -42.08 -6.72 12.53
CA ASP A 333 -41.95 -8.09 12.00
C ASP A 333 -41.14 -8.12 10.70
N ASP A 334 -41.40 -7.18 9.79
CA ASP A 334 -40.66 -7.03 8.54
C ASP A 334 -39.19 -6.70 8.79
N GLY A 335 -38.88 -5.81 9.74
CA GLY A 335 -37.51 -5.46 10.07
C GLY A 335 -36.74 -6.62 10.71
N ARG A 336 -37.38 -7.39 11.60
CA ARG A 336 -36.78 -8.62 12.16
C ARG A 336 -36.51 -9.65 11.08
N LYS A 337 -37.47 -9.87 10.17
CA LYS A 337 -37.31 -10.78 9.05
C LYS A 337 -36.18 -10.33 8.12
N ALA A 338 -36.12 -9.04 7.81
CA ALA A 338 -35.04 -8.47 7.00
C ALA A 338 -33.67 -8.69 7.65
N LEU A 339 -33.53 -8.48 8.96
CA LEU A 339 -32.27 -8.71 9.69
C LEU A 339 -31.84 -10.18 9.67
N GLN A 340 -32.78 -11.12 9.85
CA GLN A 340 -32.50 -12.55 9.73
C GLN A 340 -32.01 -12.92 8.32
N GLN A 341 -32.67 -12.40 7.29
CA GLN A 341 -32.27 -12.61 5.90
C GLN A 341 -30.90 -12.01 5.61
N LEU A 342 -30.64 -10.78 6.05
CA LEU A 342 -29.33 -10.14 5.90
C LEU A 342 -28.23 -10.98 6.55
N ALA A 343 -28.45 -11.52 7.75
CA ALA A 343 -27.44 -12.35 8.43
C ALA A 343 -27.16 -13.64 7.65
N GLU A 344 -28.21 -14.29 7.13
CA GLU A 344 -28.07 -15.47 6.28
C GLU A 344 -27.31 -15.16 4.98
N TYR A 345 -27.62 -14.03 4.33
CA TYR A 345 -26.90 -13.56 3.13
C TYR A 345 -25.44 -13.25 3.41
N GLY A 346 -25.13 -12.62 4.55
CA GLY A 346 -23.77 -12.37 4.98
C GLY A 346 -22.94 -13.65 5.05
N ARG A 347 -23.51 -14.73 5.60
CA ARG A 347 -22.84 -16.04 5.71
C ARG A 347 -22.74 -16.77 4.37
N THR A 348 -23.86 -16.90 3.68
CA THR A 348 -23.96 -17.66 2.42
C THR A 348 -23.19 -17.02 1.28
N PHE A 349 -23.00 -15.69 1.28
CA PHE A 349 -22.11 -15.03 0.32
C PHE A 349 -20.68 -15.56 0.41
N GLY A 350 -20.13 -15.66 1.62
CA GLY A 350 -18.78 -16.20 1.83
C GLY A 350 -18.67 -17.65 1.39
N GLU A 351 -19.69 -18.47 1.67
CA GLU A 351 -19.75 -19.87 1.26
C GLU A 351 -19.81 -20.03 -0.27
N ALA A 352 -20.60 -19.19 -0.95
CA ALA A 352 -20.70 -19.17 -2.42
C ALA A 352 -19.39 -18.70 -3.06
N LEU A 353 -18.76 -17.65 -2.51
CA LEU A 353 -17.49 -17.14 -3.00
C LEU A 353 -16.36 -18.17 -2.84
N ALA A 354 -16.32 -18.88 -1.71
CA ALA A 354 -15.35 -19.96 -1.49
C ALA A 354 -15.46 -21.09 -2.53
N GLN A 355 -16.67 -21.32 -3.06
CA GLN A 355 -16.93 -22.31 -4.11
C GLN A 355 -16.67 -21.77 -5.52
N GLY A 356 -16.35 -20.48 -5.68
CA GLY A 356 -16.20 -19.82 -6.98
C GLY A 356 -17.53 -19.59 -7.71
N ASP A 357 -18.67 -19.64 -7.00
CA ASP A 357 -19.98 -19.40 -7.60
C ASP A 357 -20.32 -17.90 -7.59
N PHE A 358 -19.80 -17.20 -8.60
CA PHE A 358 -19.97 -15.74 -8.72
C PHE A 358 -21.40 -15.34 -9.08
N ARG A 359 -22.19 -16.26 -9.68
CA ARG A 359 -23.60 -16.01 -9.98
C ARG A 359 -24.42 -16.06 -8.70
N ALA A 360 -24.21 -17.06 -7.86
CA ALA A 360 -24.82 -17.10 -6.53
C ALA A 360 -24.40 -15.88 -5.69
N CYS A 361 -23.15 -15.44 -5.77
CA CYS A 361 -22.71 -14.20 -5.11
C CYS A 361 -23.54 -12.98 -5.56
N ALA A 362 -23.77 -12.83 -6.87
CA ALA A 362 -24.57 -11.74 -7.42
C ALA A 362 -26.06 -11.81 -7.01
N ASP A 363 -26.64 -13.01 -7.01
CA ASP A 363 -28.02 -13.25 -6.57
C ASP A 363 -28.18 -12.89 -5.07
N ILE A 364 -27.20 -13.26 -4.24
CA ILE A 364 -27.17 -12.91 -2.82
C ILE A 364 -27.03 -11.39 -2.63
N MET A 365 -26.19 -10.71 -3.42
CA MET A 365 -26.10 -9.24 -3.37
C MET A 365 -27.44 -8.57 -3.70
N ALA A 366 -28.15 -9.05 -4.72
CA ALA A 366 -29.46 -8.54 -5.11
C ALA A 366 -30.52 -8.81 -4.01
N ALA A 367 -30.56 -10.02 -3.47
CA ALA A 367 -31.48 -10.36 -2.38
C ALA A 367 -31.18 -9.56 -1.09
N ASN A 368 -29.90 -9.33 -0.80
CA ASN A 368 -29.46 -8.46 0.28
C ASN A 368 -29.96 -7.02 0.07
N TRP A 369 -29.90 -6.51 -1.16
CA TRP A 369 -30.36 -5.17 -1.48
C TRP A 369 -31.86 -4.99 -1.21
N GLU A 370 -32.69 -5.95 -1.62
CA GLU A 370 -34.12 -5.95 -1.32
C GLU A 370 -34.42 -6.02 0.19
N ALA A 371 -33.70 -6.88 0.93
CA ALA A 371 -33.82 -6.97 2.38
C ALA A 371 -33.41 -5.65 3.07
N GLN A 372 -32.36 -4.98 2.57
CA GLN A 372 -31.93 -3.68 3.08
C GLN A 372 -33.00 -2.59 2.83
N LYS A 373 -33.65 -2.58 1.67
CA LYS A 373 -34.77 -1.66 1.38
C LYS A 373 -35.96 -1.90 2.30
N LEU A 374 -36.26 -3.16 2.62
CA LEU A 374 -37.31 -3.51 3.59
C LEU A 374 -36.97 -3.02 5.01
N LEU A 375 -35.70 -3.17 5.43
CA LEU A 375 -35.24 -2.72 6.74
C LEU A 375 -35.25 -1.18 6.84
N THR A 376 -34.78 -0.48 5.82
CA THR A 376 -34.76 0.98 5.78
C THR A 376 -35.11 1.51 4.39
N PRO A 377 -36.37 1.93 4.15
CA PRO A 377 -36.80 2.47 2.84
C PRO A 377 -36.00 3.71 2.40
N ALA A 378 -35.36 4.42 3.35
CA ALA A 378 -34.47 5.54 3.08
C ALA A 378 -33.11 5.13 2.47
N SER A 379 -32.82 3.82 2.37
CA SER A 379 -31.63 3.32 1.68
C SER A 379 -31.70 3.51 0.17
N THR A 380 -32.89 3.64 -0.43
CA THR A 380 -33.06 3.87 -1.86
C THR A 380 -33.86 5.14 -2.16
N ASN A 381 -34.00 5.45 -3.44
CA ASN A 381 -34.93 6.43 -4.01
C ASN A 381 -35.14 6.11 -5.50
N GLU A 382 -36.10 6.80 -6.13
CA GLU A 382 -36.45 6.57 -7.54
C GLU A 382 -35.25 6.61 -8.50
N ASN A 383 -34.26 7.49 -8.27
CA ASN A 383 -33.07 7.55 -9.12
C ASN A 383 -32.15 6.35 -8.90
N LEU A 384 -31.97 5.91 -7.65
CA LEU A 384 -31.15 4.73 -7.34
C LEU A 384 -31.80 3.45 -7.86
N ASP A 385 -33.11 3.31 -7.74
CA ASP A 385 -33.86 2.18 -8.29
C ASP A 385 -33.76 2.18 -9.83
N ALA A 386 -33.94 3.33 -10.48
CA ALA A 386 -33.77 3.44 -11.94
C ALA A 386 -32.34 3.10 -12.42
N MET A 387 -31.31 3.48 -11.65
CA MET A 387 -29.93 3.10 -11.95
C MET A 387 -29.71 1.59 -11.80
N TYR A 388 -30.28 0.99 -10.76
CA TYR A 388 -30.18 -0.44 -10.49
C TYR A 388 -30.86 -1.26 -11.60
N ASP A 389 -32.11 -0.93 -11.93
CA ASP A 389 -32.89 -1.61 -12.97
C ASP A 389 -32.19 -1.51 -14.34
N PHE A 390 -31.71 -0.31 -14.70
CA PHE A 390 -30.97 -0.11 -15.94
C PHE A 390 -29.67 -0.95 -15.97
N ALA A 391 -28.98 -1.11 -14.84
CA ALA A 391 -27.78 -1.94 -14.78
C ALA A 391 -28.10 -3.42 -15.07
N LEU A 392 -29.20 -3.94 -14.50
CA LEU A 392 -29.66 -5.31 -14.75
C LEU A 392 -30.04 -5.51 -16.23
N GLU A 393 -30.79 -4.57 -16.81
CA GLU A 393 -31.16 -4.60 -18.23
C GLU A 393 -29.95 -4.55 -19.18
N ASN A 394 -28.80 -4.04 -18.71
CA ASN A 394 -27.56 -3.89 -19.47
C ASN A 394 -26.45 -4.87 -19.04
N GLY A 395 -26.81 -6.00 -18.41
CA GLY A 395 -25.91 -7.13 -18.22
C GLY A 395 -25.34 -7.31 -16.82
N ALA A 396 -25.78 -6.52 -15.82
CA ALA A 396 -25.51 -6.87 -14.43
C ALA A 396 -26.29 -8.12 -14.02
N TRP A 397 -25.62 -9.05 -13.35
CA TRP A 397 -26.25 -10.23 -12.75
C TRP A 397 -26.98 -9.86 -11.46
N GLY A 398 -26.42 -8.90 -10.72
CA GLY A 398 -26.93 -8.40 -9.45
C GLY A 398 -26.02 -7.32 -8.90
N GLY A 399 -26.43 -6.70 -7.80
CA GLY A 399 -25.63 -5.68 -7.14
C GLY A 399 -26.28 -5.15 -5.88
N LYS A 400 -25.63 -4.19 -5.24
CA LYS A 400 -26.21 -3.45 -4.11
C LYS A 400 -25.52 -2.12 -3.92
N ILE A 401 -26.17 -1.22 -3.19
CA ILE A 401 -25.51 0.00 -2.72
C ILE A 401 -24.54 -0.31 -1.59
N CYS A 402 -23.41 0.40 -1.55
CA CYS A 402 -22.42 0.30 -0.48
C CYS A 402 -22.84 1.11 0.75
N GLY A 403 -22.50 0.60 1.95
CA GLY A 403 -22.82 1.24 3.22
C GLY A 403 -24.31 1.29 3.54
N ALA A 404 -24.72 2.31 4.30
CA ALA A 404 -26.06 2.47 4.84
C ALA A 404 -27.16 2.71 3.77
N GLY A 405 -26.78 3.21 2.59
CA GLY A 405 -27.67 3.59 1.49
C GLY A 405 -28.03 5.08 1.45
N GLY A 406 -28.90 5.43 0.52
CA GLY A 406 -29.40 6.79 0.26
C GLY A 406 -28.58 7.57 -0.78
N GLY A 407 -27.41 7.07 -1.16
CA GLY A 407 -26.47 7.63 -2.13
C GLY A 407 -25.12 6.89 -2.07
N GLY A 408 -24.09 7.44 -2.68
CA GLY A 408 -22.74 6.85 -2.68
C GLY A 408 -22.51 5.94 -3.88
N ALA A 409 -21.93 4.75 -3.67
CA ALA A 409 -21.55 3.83 -4.74
C ALA A 409 -22.38 2.54 -4.77
N PHE A 410 -22.74 2.10 -5.97
CA PHE A 410 -23.17 0.74 -6.24
C PHE A 410 -21.97 -0.16 -6.52
N VAL A 411 -22.04 -1.39 -6.03
CA VAL A 411 -21.22 -2.50 -6.52
C VAL A 411 -22.10 -3.45 -7.32
N PHE A 412 -21.75 -3.69 -8.57
CA PHE A 412 -22.43 -4.62 -9.47
C PHE A 412 -21.52 -5.78 -9.83
N CYS A 413 -22.10 -6.95 -10.08
CA CYS A 413 -21.43 -8.11 -10.63
C CYS A 413 -21.93 -8.37 -12.06
N CYS A 414 -21.03 -8.57 -13.02
CA CYS A 414 -21.37 -8.74 -14.44
C CYS A 414 -20.25 -9.44 -15.24
N ASP A 415 -20.56 -9.89 -16.46
CA ASP A 415 -19.57 -10.46 -17.38
C ASP A 415 -18.56 -9.42 -17.91
N ASP A 416 -19.05 -8.21 -18.22
CA ASP A 416 -18.25 -7.13 -18.82
C ASP A 416 -18.46 -5.79 -18.09
N PRO A 417 -17.68 -5.53 -17.02
CA PRO A 417 -17.74 -4.27 -16.27
C PRO A 417 -17.51 -3.03 -17.13
N GLU A 418 -16.70 -3.12 -18.19
CA GLU A 418 -16.39 -2.00 -19.06
C GLU A 418 -17.59 -1.64 -19.93
N ALA A 419 -18.25 -2.62 -20.52
CA ALA A 419 -19.48 -2.41 -21.28
C ALA A 419 -20.59 -1.84 -20.40
N LEU A 420 -20.80 -2.41 -19.20
CA LEU A 420 -21.80 -1.93 -18.26
C LEU A 420 -21.51 -0.49 -17.82
N LYS A 421 -20.26 -0.19 -17.45
CA LYS A 421 -19.84 1.19 -17.12
C LYS A 421 -20.17 2.17 -18.23
N ASN A 422 -19.83 1.82 -19.47
CA ASN A 422 -20.06 2.69 -20.62
C ASN A 422 -21.56 2.89 -20.89
N ALA A 423 -22.40 1.87 -20.68
CA ALA A 423 -23.85 2.02 -20.72
C ALA A 423 -24.37 2.94 -19.60
N MET A 424 -23.93 2.74 -18.36
CA MET A 424 -24.32 3.54 -17.19
C MET A 424 -23.97 5.02 -17.38
N LYS A 425 -22.73 5.34 -17.78
CA LYS A 425 -22.28 6.72 -17.99
C LYS A 425 -23.03 7.46 -19.11
N ARG A 426 -23.49 6.74 -20.15
CA ARG A 426 -24.31 7.33 -21.22
C ARG A 426 -25.70 7.73 -20.73
N ARG A 427 -26.29 6.98 -19.79
CA ARG A 427 -27.64 7.21 -19.29
C ARG A 427 -27.69 8.11 -18.06
N PHE A 428 -26.70 8.00 -17.19
CA PHE A 428 -26.59 8.71 -15.91
C PHE A 428 -25.29 9.52 -15.90
N VAL A 429 -25.36 10.74 -16.42
CA VAL A 429 -24.16 11.57 -16.72
C VAL A 429 -23.32 11.92 -15.50
N ASP A 430 -23.93 11.97 -14.31
CA ASP A 430 -23.24 12.30 -13.06
C ASP A 430 -22.56 11.08 -12.41
N CYS A 431 -22.81 9.87 -12.90
CA CYS A 431 -22.18 8.67 -12.35
C CYS A 431 -20.73 8.53 -12.84
N PHE A 432 -19.87 7.97 -12.00
CA PHE A 432 -18.48 7.73 -12.34
C PHE A 432 -17.96 6.46 -11.69
N GLU A 433 -17.02 5.81 -12.37
CA GLU A 433 -16.35 4.61 -11.87
C GLU A 433 -15.37 4.99 -10.76
N ILE A 434 -15.37 4.19 -9.70
CA ILE A 434 -14.32 4.20 -8.70
C ILE A 434 -13.39 3.03 -9.02
N SER A 435 -12.17 3.33 -9.45
CA SER A 435 -11.15 2.30 -9.66
C SER A 435 -10.70 1.74 -8.32
N PHE A 436 -10.58 0.42 -8.23
CA PHE A 436 -10.13 -0.25 -7.02
C PHE A 436 -9.43 -1.58 -7.29
N GLU A 437 -8.56 -1.98 -6.36
CA GLU A 437 -8.02 -3.34 -6.27
C GLU A 437 -8.30 -3.89 -4.87
N PHE A 438 -8.28 -5.21 -4.70
CA PHE A 438 -8.34 -5.80 -3.37
C PHE A 438 -7.04 -5.54 -2.60
N GLU A 439 -7.17 -5.07 -1.35
CA GLU A 439 -6.05 -4.89 -0.43
C GLU A 439 -6.01 -6.08 0.52
N TYR A 440 -4.88 -6.78 0.57
CA TYR A 440 -4.73 -8.01 1.35
C TYR A 440 -4.00 -7.78 2.67
N GLN A 441 -3.34 -6.63 2.83
CA GLN A 441 -2.57 -6.32 4.02
C GLN A 441 -3.49 -5.78 5.12
N ASP A 442 -3.33 -6.32 6.33
CA ASP A 442 -3.96 -5.79 7.53
C ASP A 442 -3.35 -4.43 7.93
N VAL A 443 -4.01 -3.72 8.84
CA VAL A 443 -3.60 -2.38 9.23
C VAL A 443 -2.22 -2.33 9.90
N LYS A 444 -1.77 -3.38 10.59
CA LYS A 444 -0.42 -3.44 11.19
C LYS A 444 0.63 -3.69 10.11
N THR A 445 0.33 -4.52 9.12
CA THR A 445 1.21 -4.75 7.97
C THR A 445 1.38 -3.48 7.14
N LEU A 446 0.29 -2.73 6.92
CA LEU A 446 0.31 -1.43 6.22
C LEU A 446 1.04 -0.34 6.99
N ASN A 447 1.06 -0.46 8.32
CA ASN A 447 1.64 0.52 9.23
C ASN A 447 2.60 -0.18 10.21
N PRO A 448 3.84 -0.47 9.79
CA PRO A 448 4.86 -0.96 10.70
C PRO A 448 5.28 0.18 11.65
N ILE A 449 4.49 0.35 12.72
CA ILE A 449 4.69 1.32 13.82
C ILE A 449 5.44 0.65 14.96
#